data_AF-A0AAX4K1A5-F1
#
_entry.id   AF-A0AAX4K1A5-F1
#
_cell.length_a   1.000
_cell.length_b   1.000
_cell.length_c   1.000
_cell.angle_alpha   90.00
_cell.angle_beta   90.00
_cell.angle_gamma   90.00
#
_symmetry.space_group_name_H-M   'P 1'
#
loop_
_entity.id
_entity.type
_entity.pdbx_description
1 polymer ?
#
loop_
_entity_poly.entity_id
_entity_poly.type
_entity_poly.pdbx_seq_one_letter_code
_entity_poly.pdbx_strand_id
1 'polypeptide(L)'
;MNCTLFDGTTTVPFQCNNVTGSDSLITGELAFSNYGYFPSKTWAIVFTAVFGVAFVAQLLEGIFFRAWWTLPTLTTGAFVELLGWAGRVWSATSWEWDSNQGGQWSVSFASYIMQICCLVIAPTFYSAANYILLGKIIAATGPLYTSLHSQSFSIIFVSADILCLVIQAAGGGIAGSADDDDGADQGAYIMTGGVILQLVVTILYTVLFIEWVWRKRIDKPTKRQYNPFGRFFKNNKHSDNKRDTLNSIEMSSPSATLVEEPQLGNNNNINSDQEKNNMNFINPMITNKQKDTMLYLIAIGTILIIVRSVYRSIELLDGWTGEIAINEPLFLGLDAFLMALFIYIYSVVFPGAIFGKRMF
;
A
#
# COMPACT_ATOMS: atom_id res chain seq x y z
N MET A 1 11.16 51.66 5.52
CA MET A 1 10.09 51.16 4.63
C MET A 1 8.86 51.97 4.97
N ASN A 2 8.18 52.55 3.99
CA ASN A 2 6.95 53.31 4.21
C ASN A 2 5.79 52.40 3.83
N CYS A 3 4.89 52.14 4.77
CA CYS A 3 3.74 51.27 4.55
C CYS A 3 2.50 52.16 4.36
N THR A 4 1.67 51.83 3.37
CA THR A 4 0.46 52.60 3.04
C THR A 4 -0.73 51.66 2.94
N LEU A 5 -1.82 52.00 3.61
CA LEU A 5 -3.11 51.30 3.47
C LEU A 5 -3.92 52.00 2.38
N PHE A 6 -4.52 51.21 1.47
CA PHE A 6 -5.36 51.70 0.39
C PHE A 6 -6.81 51.34 0.65
N ASP A 7 -7.62 52.32 1.06
CA ASP A 7 -9.05 52.15 1.37
C ASP A 7 -9.92 52.64 0.20
N GLY A 8 -9.55 52.23 -1.02
CA GLY A 8 -10.30 52.50 -2.26
C GLY A 8 -10.33 53.96 -2.75
N THR A 9 -9.93 54.96 -1.95
CA THR A 9 -9.96 56.38 -2.35
C THR A 9 -8.76 57.21 -1.93
N THR A 10 -8.02 56.81 -0.88
CA THR A 10 -6.80 57.52 -0.43
C THR A 10 -5.74 56.55 0.08
N THR A 11 -4.47 56.91 -0.12
CA THR A 11 -3.32 56.24 0.51
C THR A 11 -3.01 56.95 1.83
N VAL A 12 -3.28 56.29 2.95
CA VAL A 12 -2.91 56.82 4.27
C VAL A 12 -1.56 56.23 4.70
N PRO A 13 -0.57 57.07 5.07
CA PRO A 13 0.69 56.57 5.60
C PRO A 13 0.43 55.99 6.99
N PHE A 14 0.73 54.70 7.16
CA PHE A 14 0.66 54.04 8.47
C PHE A 14 2.06 53.70 8.96
N GLN A 15 2.23 53.67 10.28
CA GLN A 15 3.50 53.37 10.90
C GLN A 15 3.77 51.87 10.75
N CYS A 16 4.79 51.50 9.96
CA CYS A 16 5.20 50.11 9.86
C CYS A 16 5.63 49.63 11.26
N ASN A 17 4.88 48.68 11.82
CA ASN A 17 5.30 48.04 13.06
C ASN A 17 6.38 47.01 12.71
N ASN A 18 7.64 47.33 12.99
CA ASN A 18 8.77 46.44 12.70
C ASN A 18 8.95 45.33 13.74
N VAL A 19 7.92 45.05 14.55
CA VAL A 19 7.94 44.00 15.56
C VAL A 19 7.43 42.72 14.93
N THR A 20 8.33 41.77 14.71
CA THR A 20 8.00 40.39 14.32
C THR A 20 7.03 39.80 15.34
N GLY A 21 5.78 39.59 14.92
CA GLY A 21 4.73 38.94 15.73
C GLY A 21 3.78 39.87 16.50
N SER A 22 3.58 41.14 16.10
CA SER A 22 2.52 41.95 16.72
C SER A 22 1.13 41.59 16.19
N ASP A 23 0.18 41.33 17.10
CA ASP A 23 -1.25 41.04 16.83
C ASP A 23 -2.00 42.17 16.10
N SER A 24 -1.38 43.34 15.93
CA SER A 24 -2.02 44.56 15.42
C SER A 24 -1.73 44.87 13.95
N LEU A 25 -1.21 43.92 13.16
CA LEU A 25 -0.84 44.17 11.76
C LEU A 25 -1.88 43.75 10.72
N ILE A 26 -2.94 43.05 11.11
CA ILE A 26 -4.01 42.66 10.18
C ILE A 26 -5.34 42.79 10.92
N THR A 27 -6.14 43.81 10.59
CA THR A 27 -7.59 43.81 10.90
C THR A 27 -8.34 42.84 9.98
N GLY A 28 -7.71 41.71 9.65
CA GLY A 28 -8.13 40.73 8.67
C GLY A 28 -7.59 39.37 9.09
N GLU A 29 -8.27 38.33 8.62
CA GLU A 29 -7.99 36.93 8.92
C GLU A 29 -6.51 36.59 8.67
N LEU A 30 -5.84 35.92 9.62
CA LEU A 30 -4.52 35.35 9.37
C LEU A 30 -4.65 34.28 8.28
N ALA A 31 -4.18 34.59 7.07
CA ALA A 31 -4.13 33.65 5.97
C ALA A 31 -2.84 32.81 6.02
N PHE A 32 -2.99 31.48 6.06
CA PHE A 32 -1.88 30.53 6.02
C PHE A 32 -1.76 29.91 4.63
N SER A 33 -0.57 29.94 4.07
CA SER A 33 -0.33 29.38 2.74
C SER A 33 -0.06 27.87 2.83
N ASN A 34 -0.79 27.09 2.02
CA ASN A 34 -0.77 25.63 1.82
C ASN A 34 -1.54 24.74 2.81
N TYR A 35 -1.34 24.87 4.13
CA TYR A 35 -2.02 23.98 5.11
C TYR A 35 -3.37 24.53 5.59
N GLY A 36 -3.60 25.83 5.51
CA GLY A 36 -4.76 26.50 6.13
C GLY A 36 -4.71 26.59 7.67
N TYR A 37 -3.68 26.02 8.31
CA TYR A 37 -3.42 26.09 9.75
C TYR A 37 -1.92 25.97 10.06
N PHE A 38 -1.55 26.19 11.32
CA PHE A 38 -0.20 25.95 11.81
C PHE A 38 -0.01 24.48 12.25
N PRO A 39 0.75 23.64 11.54
CA PRO A 39 0.96 22.25 11.87
C PRO A 39 1.76 22.09 13.15
N SER A 40 1.32 21.17 14.00
CA SER A 40 1.97 20.91 15.28
C SER A 40 3.33 20.22 15.09
N LYS A 41 4.39 20.93 15.51
CA LYS A 41 5.77 20.39 15.55
C LYS A 41 5.85 19.12 16.42
N THR A 42 5.14 19.11 17.55
CA THR A 42 5.17 18.00 18.50
C THR A 42 4.63 16.72 17.85
N TRP A 43 3.46 16.79 17.23
CA TRP A 43 2.85 15.61 16.60
C TRP A 43 3.62 15.13 15.38
N ALA A 44 4.17 16.06 14.58
CA ALA A 44 5.02 15.70 13.45
C ALA A 44 6.26 14.89 13.89
N ILE A 45 6.94 15.31 14.96
CA ILE A 45 8.11 14.60 15.50
C ILE A 45 7.71 13.24 16.09
N VAL A 46 6.60 13.18 16.83
CA VAL A 46 6.10 11.92 17.43
C VAL A 46 5.82 10.89 16.35
N PHE A 47 5.04 11.24 15.31
CA PHE A 47 4.73 10.28 14.25
C PHE A 47 5.95 9.93 13.40
N THR A 48 6.88 10.87 13.16
CA THR A 48 8.18 10.55 12.54
C THR A 48 8.93 9.49 13.33
N ALA A 49 9.00 9.61 14.66
CA ALA A 49 9.64 8.62 15.51
C ALA A 49 8.91 7.26 15.49
N VAL A 50 7.57 7.27 15.55
CA VAL A 50 6.73 6.06 15.49
C VAL A 50 6.95 5.30 14.18
N PHE A 51 6.88 5.96 13.03
CA PHE A 51 7.14 5.31 11.73
C PHE A 51 8.61 4.96 11.54
N GLY A 52 9.55 5.71 12.13
CA GLY A 52 10.97 5.36 12.14
C GLY A 52 11.25 4.05 12.87
N VAL A 53 10.66 3.87 14.06
CA VAL A 53 10.74 2.62 14.81
C VAL A 53 10.06 1.48 14.04
N ALA A 54 8.89 1.73 13.47
CA ALA A 54 8.18 0.73 12.65
C ALA A 54 8.98 0.29 11.42
N PHE A 55 9.64 1.22 10.72
CA PHE A 55 10.51 0.94 9.58
C PHE A 55 11.67 0.03 9.98
N VAL A 56 12.39 0.38 11.06
CA VAL A 56 13.51 -0.44 11.56
C VAL A 56 13.02 -1.82 12.01
N ALA A 57 11.91 -1.90 12.74
CA ALA A 57 11.32 -3.16 13.18
C ALA A 57 10.99 -4.06 11.97
N GLN A 58 10.29 -3.54 10.97
CA GLN A 58 9.90 -4.30 9.78
C GLN A 58 11.10 -4.69 8.91
N LEU A 59 12.13 -3.85 8.83
CA LEU A 59 13.37 -4.19 8.14
C LEU A 59 14.08 -5.35 8.84
N LEU A 60 14.21 -5.29 10.16
CA LEU A 60 14.85 -6.34 10.96
C LEU A 60 14.05 -7.64 10.91
N GLU A 61 12.73 -7.60 11.05
CA GLU A 61 11.85 -8.77 10.96
C GLU A 61 11.91 -9.40 9.55
N GLY A 62 11.86 -8.59 8.50
CA GLY A 62 11.98 -9.05 7.11
C GLY A 62 13.30 -9.80 6.85
N ILE A 63 14.41 -9.27 7.35
CA ILE A 63 15.74 -9.88 7.23
C ILE A 63 15.86 -11.13 8.11
N PHE A 64 15.47 -11.04 9.39
CA PHE A 64 15.65 -12.11 10.37
C PHE A 64 14.83 -13.35 10.03
N PHE A 65 13.55 -13.17 9.68
CA PHE A 65 12.67 -14.26 9.25
C PHE A 65 12.87 -14.64 7.78
N ARG A 66 13.76 -13.95 7.05
CA ARG A 66 14.06 -14.17 5.63
C ARG A 66 12.82 -14.07 4.74
N ALA A 67 11.89 -13.21 5.11
CA ALA A 67 10.62 -13.00 4.42
C ALA A 67 10.78 -11.92 3.33
N TRP A 68 11.56 -12.20 2.28
CA TRP A 68 11.96 -11.21 1.26
C TRP A 68 10.82 -10.45 0.59
N TRP A 69 9.60 -11.00 0.57
CA TRP A 69 8.42 -10.34 0.01
C TRP A 69 7.89 -9.18 0.88
N THR A 70 8.20 -9.15 2.18
CA THR A 70 7.78 -8.06 3.09
C THR A 70 8.63 -6.81 2.89
N LEU A 71 9.86 -6.94 2.38
CA LEU A 71 10.75 -5.81 2.12
C LEU A 71 10.18 -4.84 1.07
N PRO A 72 9.85 -5.26 -0.17
CA PRO A 72 9.30 -4.35 -1.16
C PRO A 72 7.88 -3.86 -0.83
N THR A 73 7.20 -4.44 0.17
CA THR A 73 5.84 -4.09 0.57
C THR A 73 5.83 -3.36 1.91
N LEU A 74 5.74 -4.07 3.04
CA LEU A 74 5.64 -3.49 4.38
C LEU A 74 6.79 -2.54 4.72
N THR A 75 8.03 -2.92 4.43
CA THR A 75 9.21 -2.09 4.76
C THR A 75 9.25 -0.83 3.90
N THR A 76 8.98 -0.93 2.59
CA THR A 76 8.85 0.25 1.72
C THR A 76 7.71 1.16 2.15
N GLY A 77 6.53 0.60 2.51
CA GLY A 77 5.41 1.38 3.01
C GLY A 77 5.77 2.16 4.28
N ALA A 78 6.43 1.52 5.24
CA ALA A 78 6.89 2.16 6.47
C ALA A 78 7.95 3.26 6.21
N PHE A 79 8.85 3.03 5.24
CA PHE A 79 9.83 4.03 4.82
C PHE A 79 9.17 5.25 4.18
N VAL A 80 8.19 5.03 3.30
CA VAL A 80 7.47 6.11 2.63
C VAL A 80 6.63 6.91 3.65
N GLU A 81 5.98 6.27 4.62
CA GLU A 81 5.34 6.98 5.74
C GLU A 81 6.36 7.85 6.49
N LEU A 82 7.51 7.29 6.85
CA LEU A 82 8.58 8.02 7.54
C LEU A 82 9.01 9.27 6.76
N LEU A 83 9.15 9.18 5.43
CA LEU A 83 9.46 10.34 4.58
C LEU A 83 8.34 11.39 4.58
N GLY A 84 7.08 10.95 4.56
CA GLY A 84 5.93 11.86 4.65
C GLY A 84 5.92 12.65 5.95
N TRP A 85 6.15 11.98 7.08
CA TRP A 85 6.23 12.62 8.39
C TRP A 85 7.47 13.49 8.57
N ALA A 86 8.62 13.07 8.02
CA ALA A 86 9.80 13.91 7.95
C ALA A 86 9.55 15.19 7.13
N GLY A 87 8.77 15.10 6.05
CA GLY A 87 8.30 16.26 5.29
C GLY A 87 7.43 17.20 6.11
N ARG A 88 6.54 16.65 6.94
CA ARG A 88 5.76 17.45 7.89
C ARG A 88 6.63 18.13 8.94
N VAL A 89 7.67 17.48 9.45
CA VAL A 89 8.63 18.10 10.39
C VAL A 89 9.39 19.23 9.70
N TRP A 90 9.87 19.01 8.47
CA TRP A 90 10.52 20.07 7.70
C TRP A 90 9.58 21.25 7.52
N SER A 91 8.36 21.01 7.01
CA SER A 91 7.30 22.00 6.88
C SER A 91 7.06 22.76 8.20
N ALA A 92 6.97 22.06 9.33
CA ALA A 92 6.76 22.67 10.65
C ALA A 92 7.96 23.52 11.15
N THR A 93 9.12 23.43 10.50
CA THR A 93 10.34 24.20 10.85
C THR A 93 10.70 25.29 9.86
N SER A 94 10.24 25.21 8.60
CA SER A 94 10.57 26.16 7.52
C SER A 94 9.53 27.27 7.36
N TRP A 95 8.93 27.72 8.45
CA TRP A 95 7.95 28.82 8.45
C TRP A 95 8.67 30.15 8.30
N GLU A 96 8.45 30.81 7.17
CA GLU A 96 8.96 32.14 6.89
C GLU A 96 7.79 33.09 6.57
N TRP A 97 7.96 34.36 6.93
CA TRP A 97 6.97 35.39 6.65
C TRP A 97 7.35 36.08 5.33
N ASP A 98 6.44 36.05 4.35
CA ASP A 98 6.67 36.67 3.04
C ASP A 98 5.91 38.00 2.92
N SER A 99 6.68 39.09 2.87
CA SER A 99 6.15 40.45 2.67
C SER A 99 5.53 40.67 1.28
N ASN A 100 5.94 39.89 0.28
CA ASN A 100 5.57 40.11 -1.11
C ASN A 100 4.20 39.51 -1.45
N GLN A 101 3.74 38.54 -0.66
CA GLN A 101 2.44 37.87 -0.80
C GLN A 101 1.42 38.37 0.24
N GLY A 102 1.40 39.66 0.53
CA GLY A 102 0.42 40.26 1.45
C GLY A 102 0.63 39.93 2.93
N GLY A 103 1.84 39.49 3.32
CA GLY A 103 2.19 39.23 4.72
C GLY A 103 1.72 37.87 5.24
N GLN A 104 1.65 36.86 4.36
CA GLN A 104 1.29 35.49 4.73
C GLN A 104 2.49 34.73 5.29
N TRP A 105 2.19 33.78 6.19
CA TRP A 105 3.16 32.77 6.59
C TRP A 105 3.18 31.66 5.54
N SER A 106 4.33 31.49 4.90
CA SER A 106 4.54 30.50 3.85
C SER A 106 5.48 29.39 4.31
N VAL A 107 5.27 28.22 3.72
CA VAL A 107 6.10 27.04 3.92
C VAL A 107 6.68 26.64 2.58
N SER A 108 7.89 26.08 2.61
CA SER A 108 8.49 25.46 1.42
C SER A 108 7.54 24.48 0.74
N PHE A 109 7.07 24.82 -0.46
CA PHE A 109 6.12 24.02 -1.24
C PHE A 109 6.59 22.58 -1.44
N ALA A 110 7.91 22.38 -1.63
CA ALA A 110 8.51 21.05 -1.73
C ALA A 110 8.28 20.18 -0.48
N SER A 111 8.32 20.75 0.73
CA SER A 111 8.07 20.00 1.97
C SER A 111 6.60 19.57 2.10
N TYR A 112 5.68 20.41 1.61
CA TYR A 112 4.26 20.13 1.60
C TYR A 112 3.90 19.00 0.61
N ILE A 113 4.38 19.13 -0.63
CA ILE A 113 4.20 18.12 -1.67
C ILE A 113 4.86 16.80 -1.26
N MET A 114 6.05 16.83 -0.67
CA MET A 114 6.71 15.63 -0.17
C MET A 114 5.86 14.91 0.88
N GLN A 115 5.29 15.65 1.85
CA GLN A 115 4.39 15.09 2.84
C GLN A 115 3.18 14.43 2.16
N ILE A 116 2.44 15.19 1.34
CA ILE A 116 1.19 14.72 0.74
C ILE A 116 1.41 13.52 -0.17
N CYS A 117 2.41 13.57 -1.05
CA CYS A 117 2.72 12.49 -1.97
C CYS A 117 3.13 11.22 -1.23
N CYS A 118 4.02 11.32 -0.24
CA CYS A 118 4.48 10.15 0.51
C CYS A 118 3.32 9.50 1.29
N LEU A 119 2.52 10.29 2.00
CA LEU A 119 1.38 9.75 2.75
C LEU A 119 0.31 9.17 1.81
N VAL A 120 0.10 9.72 0.62
CA VAL A 120 -0.84 9.13 -0.36
C VAL A 120 -0.32 7.79 -0.88
N ILE A 121 0.98 7.69 -1.15
CA ILE A 121 1.60 6.50 -1.75
C ILE A 121 1.73 5.35 -0.74
N ALA A 122 2.10 5.61 0.51
CA ALA A 122 2.44 4.56 1.48
C ALA A 122 1.40 3.44 1.65
N PRO A 123 0.08 3.70 1.77
CA PRO A 123 -0.94 2.67 1.94
C PRO A 123 -1.03 1.66 0.79
N THR A 124 -0.60 2.02 -0.42
CA THR A 124 -0.57 1.10 -1.57
C THR A 124 0.37 -0.08 -1.33
N PHE A 125 1.45 0.15 -0.59
CA PHE A 125 2.38 -0.92 -0.25
C PHE A 125 1.79 -1.85 0.82
N TYR A 126 0.98 -1.29 1.73
CA TYR A 126 0.24 -2.06 2.73
C TYR A 126 -0.89 -2.89 2.11
N SER A 127 -1.63 -2.36 1.13
CA SER A 127 -2.62 -3.13 0.36
C SER A 127 -1.94 -4.24 -0.45
N ALA A 128 -0.82 -3.94 -1.11
CA ALA A 128 -0.03 -4.95 -1.82
C ALA A 128 0.43 -6.09 -0.90
N ALA A 129 0.84 -5.79 0.34
CA ALA A 129 1.19 -6.80 1.34
C ALA A 129 -0.01 -7.72 1.65
N ASN A 130 -1.21 -7.15 1.82
CA ASN A 130 -2.44 -7.92 2.06
C ASN A 130 -2.79 -8.84 0.88
N TYR A 131 -2.64 -8.34 -0.35
CA TYR A 131 -2.94 -9.10 -1.56
C TYR A 131 -2.02 -10.32 -1.71
N ILE A 132 -0.72 -10.14 -1.43
CA ILE A 132 0.27 -11.23 -1.47
C ILE A 132 0.01 -12.22 -0.34
N LEU A 133 -0.27 -11.73 0.88
CA LEU A 133 -0.54 -12.57 2.04
C LEU A 133 -1.78 -13.44 1.82
N LEU A 134 -2.87 -12.86 1.30
CA LEU A 134 -4.09 -13.59 0.96
C LEU A 134 -3.83 -14.65 -0.10
N GLY A 135 -3.12 -14.30 -1.19
CA GLY A 135 -2.76 -15.23 -2.26
C GLY A 135 -2.02 -16.46 -1.72
N LYS A 136 -1.11 -16.27 -0.78
CA LYS A 136 -0.35 -17.34 -0.10
C LYS A 136 -1.24 -18.20 0.81
N ILE A 137 -2.16 -17.62 1.57
CA ILE A 137 -3.10 -18.37 2.41
C ILE A 137 -4.03 -19.25 1.56
N ILE A 138 -4.48 -18.73 0.42
CA ILE A 138 -5.28 -19.48 -0.55
C ILE A 138 -4.48 -20.67 -1.09
N ALA A 139 -3.22 -20.45 -1.47
CA ALA A 139 -2.35 -21.54 -1.94
C ALA A 139 -2.20 -22.64 -0.88
N ALA A 140 -2.06 -22.26 0.40
CA ALA A 140 -1.85 -23.21 1.50
C ALA A 140 -3.13 -23.87 2.05
N THR A 141 -4.32 -23.41 1.65
CA THR A 141 -5.61 -24.02 2.03
C THR A 141 -6.17 -24.93 0.92
N GLY A 142 -5.54 -24.92 -0.25
CA GLY A 142 -6.02 -25.61 -1.44
C GLY A 142 -6.90 -24.68 -2.29
N PRO A 143 -6.74 -24.67 -3.63
CA PRO A 143 -7.39 -23.69 -4.52
C PRO A 143 -8.89 -23.97 -4.73
N LEU A 144 -9.47 -24.97 -4.07
CA LEU A 144 -10.82 -25.48 -4.33
C LEU A 144 -11.94 -24.48 -3.99
N TYR A 145 -11.66 -23.48 -3.16
CA TYR A 145 -12.64 -22.53 -2.66
C TYR A 145 -12.59 -21.15 -3.33
N THR A 146 -11.67 -20.90 -4.28
CA THR A 146 -11.55 -19.61 -4.99
C THR A 146 -11.97 -19.69 -6.46
N SER A 147 -12.79 -18.73 -6.90
CA SER A 147 -13.18 -18.56 -8.30
C SER A 147 -11.99 -18.16 -9.19
N LEU A 148 -11.02 -17.43 -8.62
CA LEU A 148 -9.77 -17.00 -9.27
C LEU A 148 -8.58 -17.83 -8.76
N HIS A 149 -7.65 -18.15 -9.67
CA HIS A 149 -6.43 -18.87 -9.32
C HIS A 149 -5.52 -18.04 -8.39
N SER A 150 -5.03 -18.65 -7.30
CA SER A 150 -4.25 -18.04 -6.20
C SER A 150 -3.17 -17.04 -6.63
N GLN A 151 -2.38 -17.32 -7.66
CA GLN A 151 -1.31 -16.44 -8.13
C GLN A 151 -1.80 -15.28 -9.02
N SER A 152 -2.89 -15.49 -9.75
CA SER A 152 -3.49 -14.47 -10.62
C SER A 152 -4.18 -13.37 -9.81
N PHE A 153 -4.66 -13.72 -8.61
CA PHE A 153 -5.32 -12.78 -7.71
C PHE A 153 -4.38 -11.64 -7.30
N SER A 154 -3.23 -11.94 -6.70
CA SER A 154 -2.30 -10.91 -6.22
C SER A 154 -1.72 -10.06 -7.37
N ILE A 155 -1.48 -10.65 -8.55
CA ILE A 155 -0.94 -9.93 -9.71
C ILE A 155 -1.92 -8.86 -10.21
N ILE A 156 -3.21 -9.19 -10.34
CA ILE A 156 -4.22 -8.26 -10.85
C ILE A 156 -4.33 -7.04 -9.93
N PHE A 157 -4.52 -7.26 -8.63
CA PHE A 157 -4.71 -6.16 -7.68
C PHE A 157 -3.45 -5.30 -7.50
N VAL A 158 -2.27 -5.91 -7.44
CA VAL A 158 -1.02 -5.14 -7.38
C VAL A 158 -0.80 -4.34 -8.67
N SER A 159 -1.12 -4.89 -9.85
CA SER A 159 -1.00 -4.14 -11.10
C SER A 159 -1.98 -2.97 -11.19
N ALA A 160 -3.18 -3.12 -10.66
CA ALA A 160 -4.16 -2.03 -10.56
C ALA A 160 -3.67 -0.93 -9.59
N ASP A 161 -3.09 -1.30 -8.44
CA ASP A 161 -2.52 -0.32 -7.51
C ASP A 161 -1.31 0.41 -8.12
N ILE A 162 -0.46 -0.27 -8.90
CA ILE A 162 0.65 0.37 -9.63
C ILE A 162 0.11 1.40 -10.64
N LEU A 163 -0.96 1.08 -11.36
CA LEU A 163 -1.60 2.04 -12.26
C LEU A 163 -2.11 3.27 -11.50
N CYS A 164 -2.73 3.07 -10.33
CA CYS A 164 -3.17 4.16 -9.46
C CYS A 164 -1.99 5.01 -8.98
N LEU A 165 -0.88 4.38 -8.59
CA LEU A 165 0.35 5.07 -8.19
C LEU A 165 0.93 5.94 -9.31
N VAL A 166 0.90 5.48 -10.55
CA VAL A 166 1.35 6.28 -11.70
C VAL A 166 0.48 7.51 -11.88
N ILE A 167 -0.84 7.38 -11.75
CA ILE A 167 -1.78 8.51 -11.81
C ILE A 167 -1.50 9.49 -10.66
N GLN A 168 -1.29 9.00 -9.44
CA GLN A 168 -0.98 9.83 -8.28
C GLN A 168 0.36 10.56 -8.42
N ALA A 169 1.40 9.87 -8.89
CA ALA A 169 2.71 10.46 -9.14
C ALA A 169 2.65 11.53 -10.25
N ALA A 170 1.87 11.28 -11.31
CA ALA A 170 1.65 12.28 -12.36
C ALA A 170 0.89 13.50 -11.83
N GLY A 171 -0.20 13.29 -11.08
CA GLY A 171 -0.96 14.38 -10.47
C GLY A 171 -0.15 15.20 -9.47
N GLY A 172 0.58 14.55 -8.57
CA GLY A 172 1.47 15.21 -7.61
C GLY A 172 2.66 15.92 -8.27
N GLY A 173 3.17 15.39 -9.38
CA GLY A 173 4.21 16.04 -10.18
C GLY A 173 3.71 17.33 -10.84
N ILE A 174 2.53 17.28 -11.46
CA ILE A 174 1.88 18.46 -12.07
C ILE A 174 1.58 19.51 -11.00
N ALA A 175 1.01 19.10 -9.86
CA ALA A 175 0.76 20.00 -8.74
C ALA A 175 2.06 20.64 -8.23
N GLY A 176 3.14 19.86 -8.16
CA GLY A 176 4.45 20.30 -7.70
C GLY A 176 5.19 21.26 -8.64
N SER A 177 4.87 21.26 -9.94
CA SER A 177 5.56 22.06 -10.96
C SER A 177 4.71 23.16 -11.59
N ALA A 178 3.49 23.39 -11.08
CA ALA A 178 2.61 24.44 -11.58
C ALA A 178 3.11 25.82 -11.12
N ASP A 179 3.08 26.79 -12.03
CA ASP A 179 3.42 28.20 -11.74
C ASP A 179 2.16 29.01 -11.33
N ASP A 180 0.98 28.42 -11.46
CA ASP A 180 -0.34 29.00 -11.24
C ASP A 180 -1.22 28.11 -10.34
N ASP A 181 -2.15 28.73 -9.62
CA ASP A 181 -3.05 28.04 -8.69
C ASP A 181 -3.97 27.03 -9.43
N ASP A 182 -4.44 27.38 -10.63
CA ASP A 182 -5.29 26.51 -11.47
C ASP A 182 -4.55 25.22 -11.88
N GLY A 183 -3.26 25.32 -12.23
CA GLY A 183 -2.40 24.18 -12.54
C GLY A 183 -2.13 23.29 -11.31
N ALA A 184 -1.94 23.90 -10.15
CA ALA A 184 -1.75 23.18 -8.89
C ALA A 184 -3.00 22.38 -8.49
N ASP A 185 -4.18 23.00 -8.62
CA ASP A 185 -5.48 22.38 -8.38
C ASP A 185 -5.75 21.26 -9.37
N GLN A 186 -5.46 21.45 -10.65
CA GLN A 186 -5.60 20.40 -11.66
C GLN A 186 -4.76 19.17 -11.31
N GLY A 187 -3.51 19.37 -10.86
CA GLY A 187 -2.66 18.28 -10.39
C GLY A 187 -3.24 17.56 -9.17
N ALA A 188 -3.80 18.31 -8.21
CA ALA A 188 -4.48 17.77 -7.05
C ALA A 188 -5.68 16.88 -7.46
N TYR A 189 -6.55 17.34 -8.36
CA TYR A 189 -7.69 16.56 -8.86
C TYR A 189 -7.27 15.25 -9.55
N ILE A 190 -6.19 15.28 -10.34
CA ILE A 190 -5.64 14.08 -10.98
C ILE A 190 -5.17 13.08 -9.92
N MET A 191 -4.47 13.57 -8.89
CA MET A 191 -4.02 12.74 -7.76
C MET A 191 -5.22 12.14 -7.00
N THR A 192 -6.26 12.92 -6.74
CA THR A 192 -7.52 12.47 -6.11
C THR A 192 -8.18 11.35 -6.91
N GLY A 193 -8.22 11.47 -8.25
CA GLY A 193 -8.73 10.42 -9.13
C GLY A 193 -8.00 9.09 -8.95
N GLY A 194 -6.68 9.13 -8.76
CA GLY A 194 -5.87 7.94 -8.47
C GLY A 194 -6.18 7.32 -7.11
N VAL A 195 -6.43 8.13 -6.07
CA VAL A 195 -6.82 7.66 -4.73
C VAL A 195 -8.21 6.99 -4.76
N ILE A 196 -9.17 7.60 -5.46
CA ILE A 196 -10.53 7.05 -5.61
C ILE A 196 -10.50 5.73 -6.37
N LEU A 197 -9.74 5.65 -7.47
CA LEU A 197 -9.59 4.42 -8.24
C LEU A 197 -9.00 3.30 -7.37
N GLN A 198 -7.98 3.61 -6.56
CA GLN A 198 -7.39 2.67 -5.62
C GLN A 198 -8.38 2.21 -4.54
N LEU A 199 -9.23 3.12 -4.03
CA LEU A 199 -10.30 2.75 -3.10
C LEU A 199 -11.28 1.75 -3.75
N VAL A 200 -11.69 1.98 -5.00
CA VAL A 200 -12.55 1.04 -5.75
C VAL A 200 -11.89 -0.33 -5.88
N VAL A 201 -10.60 -0.38 -6.24
CA VAL A 201 -9.82 -1.62 -6.33
C VAL A 201 -9.79 -2.36 -4.98
N THR A 202 -9.57 -1.62 -3.88
CA THR A 202 -9.53 -2.18 -2.52
C THR A 202 -10.90 -2.72 -2.08
N ILE A 203 -12.00 -2.05 -2.45
CA ILE A 203 -13.36 -2.52 -2.20
C ILE A 203 -13.63 -3.83 -2.96
N LEU A 204 -13.27 -3.89 -4.25
CA LEU A 204 -13.40 -5.11 -5.05
C LEU A 204 -12.62 -6.28 -4.45
N TYR A 205 -11.38 -6.03 -4.01
CA TYR A 205 -10.59 -7.01 -3.26
C TYR A 205 -11.33 -7.50 -2.01
N THR A 206 -11.92 -6.59 -1.23
CA THR A 206 -12.62 -6.90 0.02
C THR A 206 -13.85 -7.78 -0.22
N VAL A 207 -14.62 -7.50 -1.28
CA VAL A 207 -15.76 -8.33 -1.68
C VAL A 207 -15.31 -9.76 -2.00
N LEU A 208 -14.24 -9.93 -2.79
CA LEU A 208 -13.70 -11.24 -3.11
C LEU A 208 -13.12 -11.96 -1.89
N PHE A 209 -12.48 -11.23 -0.98
CA PHE A 209 -11.98 -11.77 0.28
C PHE A 209 -13.14 -12.32 1.14
N ILE A 210 -14.21 -11.55 1.30
CA ILE A 210 -15.41 -11.97 2.03
C ILE A 210 -16.07 -13.18 1.35
N GLU A 211 -16.19 -13.17 0.02
CA GLU A 211 -16.73 -14.30 -0.74
C GLU A 211 -15.91 -15.58 -0.48
N TRP A 212 -14.58 -15.49 -0.49
CA TRP A 212 -13.71 -16.63 -0.20
C TRP A 212 -13.87 -17.14 1.23
N VAL A 213 -13.88 -16.23 2.23
CA VAL A 213 -14.08 -16.60 3.65
C VAL A 213 -15.44 -17.29 3.82
N TRP A 214 -16.49 -16.76 3.20
CA TRP A 214 -17.84 -17.32 3.27
C TRP A 214 -17.93 -18.71 2.63
N ARG A 215 -17.36 -18.88 1.42
CA ARG A 215 -17.31 -20.17 0.72
C ARG A 215 -16.52 -21.23 1.50
N LYS A 216 -15.40 -20.83 2.10
CA LYS A 216 -14.58 -21.70 2.96
C LYS A 216 -15.36 -22.14 4.21
N ARG A 217 -16.13 -21.24 4.84
CA ARG A 217 -16.95 -21.59 6.02
C ARG A 217 -18.13 -22.53 5.69
N ILE A 218 -18.62 -22.51 4.46
CA ILE A 218 -19.78 -23.31 4.02
C ILE A 218 -19.35 -24.59 3.27
N ASP A 219 -18.04 -24.86 3.16
CA ASP A 219 -17.48 -26.00 2.44
C ASP A 219 -18.05 -26.18 1.02
N LYS A 220 -18.35 -25.07 0.33
CA LYS A 220 -18.85 -25.08 -1.06
C LYS A 220 -17.71 -24.79 -2.03
N PRO A 221 -17.09 -25.83 -2.64
CA PRO A 221 -16.03 -25.62 -3.63
C PRO A 221 -16.57 -24.94 -4.89
N THR A 222 -15.73 -24.13 -5.52
CA THR A 222 -16.07 -23.44 -6.77
C THR A 222 -16.04 -24.41 -7.95
N LYS A 223 -17.08 -24.38 -8.80
CA LYS A 223 -17.22 -25.30 -9.95
C LYS A 223 -16.19 -25.08 -11.07
N ARG A 224 -15.54 -23.90 -11.14
CA ARG A 224 -14.59 -23.55 -12.20
C ARG A 224 -13.56 -22.55 -11.67
N GLN A 225 -12.27 -22.85 -11.83
CA GLN A 225 -11.17 -21.93 -11.51
C GLN A 225 -10.78 -21.17 -12.78
N TYR A 226 -10.81 -19.84 -12.74
CA TYR A 226 -10.32 -18.99 -13.82
C TYR A 226 -8.84 -18.64 -13.59
N ASN A 227 -7.97 -19.02 -14.53
CA ASN A 227 -6.54 -18.69 -14.50
C ASN A 227 -6.15 -17.89 -15.76
N PRO A 228 -6.29 -16.55 -15.74
CA PRO A 228 -5.98 -15.73 -16.91
C PRO A 228 -4.49 -15.78 -17.30
N PHE A 229 -3.59 -16.01 -16.34
CA PHE A 229 -2.15 -16.06 -16.57
C PHE A 229 -1.57 -17.48 -16.71
N GLY A 230 -2.41 -18.51 -16.73
CA GLY A 230 -1.95 -19.91 -16.85
C GLY A 230 -1.11 -20.17 -18.12
N ARG A 231 -1.34 -19.38 -19.19
CA ARG A 231 -0.58 -19.48 -20.45
C ARG A 231 0.82 -18.86 -20.35
N PHE A 232 1.01 -17.80 -19.55
CA PHE A 232 2.29 -17.14 -19.35
C PHE A 232 3.28 -18.02 -18.57
N PHE A 233 2.82 -18.62 -17.47
CA PHE A 233 3.67 -19.50 -16.65
C PHE A 233 3.98 -20.85 -17.31
N LYS A 234 3.17 -21.29 -18.29
CA LYS A 234 3.42 -22.55 -19.03
C LYS A 234 4.63 -22.44 -19.98
N ASN A 235 4.95 -21.25 -20.47
CA ASN A 235 6.02 -21.05 -21.45
C ASN A 235 7.44 -21.14 -20.85
N ASN A 236 7.62 -20.87 -19.55
CA ASN A 236 8.94 -21.02 -18.92
C ASN A 236 9.33 -22.48 -18.66
N LYS A 237 8.36 -23.38 -18.49
CA LYS A 237 8.65 -24.80 -18.20
C LYS A 237 9.13 -25.59 -19.42
N HIS A 238 8.92 -25.09 -20.63
CA HIS A 238 9.35 -25.77 -21.85
C HIS A 238 10.84 -25.52 -22.20
N SER A 239 11.46 -24.49 -21.61
CA SER A 239 12.89 -24.21 -21.82
C SER A 239 13.80 -25.09 -20.96
N ASP A 240 13.37 -25.45 -19.73
CA ASP A 240 14.17 -26.29 -18.83
C ASP A 240 14.13 -27.78 -19.19
N ASN A 241 12.98 -28.31 -19.63
CA ASN A 241 12.89 -29.72 -20.06
C ASN A 241 13.80 -30.09 -21.25
N LYS A 242 14.23 -29.10 -22.06
CA LYS A 242 15.11 -29.32 -23.22
C LYS A 242 16.59 -29.44 -22.81
N ARG A 243 16.98 -28.95 -21.64
CA ARG A 243 18.35 -29.09 -21.12
C ARG A 243 18.58 -30.48 -20.50
N ASP A 244 17.58 -31.04 -19.84
CA ASP A 244 17.69 -32.36 -19.20
C ASP A 244 17.61 -33.53 -20.20
N THR A 245 16.95 -33.34 -21.35
CA THR A 245 16.91 -34.34 -22.43
C THR A 245 18.20 -34.39 -23.25
N LEU A 246 19.00 -33.33 -23.32
CA LEU A 246 20.28 -33.36 -24.06
C LEU A 246 21.40 -34.05 -23.28
N ASN A 247 21.36 -34.00 -21.94
CA ASN A 247 22.37 -34.64 -21.09
C ASN A 247 22.16 -36.15 -20.90
N SER A 248 21.02 -36.70 -21.35
CA SER A 248 20.67 -38.13 -21.20
C SER A 248 20.85 -38.94 -22.49
N ILE A 249 21.32 -38.34 -23.59
CA ILE A 249 21.46 -39.02 -24.90
C ILE A 249 22.89 -39.51 -25.18
N GLU A 250 23.89 -39.11 -24.41
CA GLU A 250 25.21 -39.75 -24.47
C GLU A 250 25.28 -40.95 -23.52
N MET A 251 25.52 -42.12 -24.10
CA MET A 251 25.89 -43.40 -23.47
C MET A 251 24.78 -44.44 -23.30
N SER A 252 24.37 -45.08 -24.41
CA SER A 252 24.60 -46.52 -24.65
C SER A 252 23.77 -47.06 -25.82
N SER A 253 24.41 -47.89 -26.64
CA SER A 253 23.86 -48.73 -27.71
C SER A 253 24.44 -50.14 -27.50
N PRO A 254 24.01 -51.21 -28.20
CA PRO A 254 22.67 -51.70 -28.52
C PRO A 254 22.46 -53.14 -27.97
N SER A 255 21.22 -53.58 -27.74
CA SER A 255 20.86 -55.02 -27.87
C SER A 255 19.34 -55.21 -27.88
N ALA A 256 18.88 -55.97 -28.87
CA ALA A 256 17.49 -56.29 -29.15
C ALA A 256 16.99 -57.47 -28.31
N THR A 257 15.71 -57.46 -27.91
CA THR A 257 14.82 -58.65 -27.95
C THR A 257 13.35 -58.31 -27.66
N LEU A 258 12.53 -58.61 -28.68
CA LEU A 258 11.12 -59.03 -28.80
C LEU A 258 10.10 -58.94 -27.62
N VAL A 259 8.94 -58.34 -27.97
CA VAL A 259 7.54 -58.80 -27.77
C VAL A 259 7.08 -59.15 -26.35
N GLU A 260 6.16 -58.37 -25.77
CA GLU A 260 4.72 -58.68 -25.56
C GLU A 260 4.01 -57.58 -24.72
N GLU A 261 2.84 -57.14 -25.15
CA GLU A 261 1.77 -56.54 -24.31
C GLU A 261 0.50 -57.37 -24.61
N PRO A 262 -0.58 -57.37 -23.79
CA PRO A 262 -0.77 -56.87 -22.43
C PRO A 262 -1.48 -57.91 -21.52
N GLN A 263 -1.56 -57.71 -20.19
CA GLN A 263 -2.75 -58.13 -19.43
C GLN A 263 -3.05 -57.23 -18.21
N LEU A 264 -4.34 -56.98 -18.09
CA LEU A 264 -5.07 -56.09 -17.21
C LEU A 264 -5.06 -56.61 -15.75
N GLY A 265 -4.29 -55.98 -14.87
CA GLY A 265 -4.21 -56.28 -13.44
C GLY A 265 -4.71 -55.11 -12.59
N ASN A 266 -5.92 -55.26 -12.06
CA ASN A 266 -6.66 -54.35 -11.18
C ASN A 266 -5.79 -53.76 -10.03
N ASN A 267 -5.41 -52.49 -10.13
CA ASN A 267 -4.59 -51.79 -9.12
C ASN A 267 -5.20 -50.44 -8.66
N ASN A 268 -6.52 -50.35 -8.59
CA ASN A 268 -7.21 -49.09 -8.28
C ASN A 268 -7.23 -48.72 -6.78
N ASN A 269 -6.82 -49.61 -5.87
CA ASN A 269 -6.83 -49.34 -4.42
C ASN A 269 -5.47 -48.93 -3.86
N ILE A 270 -4.35 -49.20 -4.55
CA ILE A 270 -3.01 -48.81 -4.06
C ILE A 270 -2.70 -47.35 -4.41
N ASN A 271 -3.25 -46.87 -5.54
CA ASN A 271 -3.02 -45.49 -6.00
C ASN A 271 -3.77 -44.44 -5.17
N SER A 272 -4.97 -44.73 -4.66
CA SER A 272 -5.77 -43.74 -3.92
C SER A 272 -5.19 -43.46 -2.52
N ASP A 273 -4.62 -44.47 -1.86
CA ASP A 273 -3.97 -44.32 -0.56
C ASP A 273 -2.56 -43.73 -0.70
N GLN A 274 -1.79 -44.07 -1.75
CA GLN A 274 -0.53 -43.38 -2.04
C GLN A 274 -0.73 -41.93 -2.52
N GLU A 275 -1.75 -41.62 -3.34
CA GLU A 275 -2.08 -40.23 -3.70
C GLU A 275 -2.59 -39.44 -2.49
N LYS A 276 -3.43 -40.02 -1.62
CA LYS A 276 -3.86 -39.36 -0.37
C LYS A 276 -2.68 -39.14 0.58
N ASN A 277 -1.78 -40.11 0.71
CA ASN A 277 -0.60 -39.97 1.55
C ASN A 277 0.42 -38.97 0.98
N ASN A 278 0.57 -38.91 -0.35
CA ASN A 278 1.38 -37.88 -1.01
C ASN A 278 0.72 -36.49 -0.96
N MET A 279 -0.61 -36.39 -1.06
CA MET A 279 -1.39 -35.16 -0.85
C MET A 279 -1.30 -34.65 0.59
N ASN A 280 -1.26 -35.55 1.57
CA ASN A 280 -1.07 -35.21 2.98
C ASN A 280 0.38 -34.81 3.27
N PHE A 281 1.37 -35.34 2.54
CA PHE A 281 2.77 -34.96 2.66
C PHE A 281 3.10 -33.60 2.03
N ILE A 282 2.31 -33.15 1.05
CA ILE A 282 2.51 -31.88 0.33
C ILE A 282 1.74 -30.71 0.97
N ASN A 283 0.72 -30.97 1.81
CA ASN A 283 0.06 -29.91 2.58
C ASN A 283 0.89 -29.57 3.82
N PRO A 284 1.60 -28.42 3.87
CA PRO A 284 2.27 -28.03 5.10
C PRO A 284 1.18 -27.86 6.17
N MET A 285 1.32 -28.57 7.29
CA MET A 285 0.45 -28.43 8.47
C MET A 285 0.59 -27.03 9.08
N ILE A 286 0.10 -26.00 8.38
CA ILE A 286 -0.22 -24.73 9.00
C ILE A 286 -1.45 -25.01 9.86
N THR A 287 -1.31 -24.82 11.17
CA THR A 287 -2.38 -25.07 12.13
C THR A 287 -3.58 -24.18 11.79
N ASN A 288 -4.81 -24.68 11.93
CA ASN A 288 -6.02 -23.90 11.66
C ASN A 288 -6.01 -22.55 12.40
N LYS A 289 -5.52 -22.53 13.65
CA LYS A 289 -5.33 -21.31 14.45
C LYS A 289 -4.40 -20.27 13.80
N GLN A 290 -3.32 -20.71 13.15
CA GLN A 290 -2.39 -19.80 12.45
C GLN A 290 -3.05 -19.21 11.18
N LYS A 291 -3.79 -20.03 10.43
CA LYS A 291 -4.54 -19.56 9.26
C LYS A 291 -5.57 -18.51 9.67
N ASP A 292 -6.35 -18.78 10.71
CA ASP A 292 -7.39 -17.87 11.19
C ASP A 292 -6.79 -16.55 11.70
N THR A 293 -5.67 -16.61 12.44
CA THR A 293 -4.94 -15.41 12.90
C THR A 293 -4.55 -14.51 11.72
N MET A 294 -4.07 -15.09 10.62
CA MET A 294 -3.68 -14.32 9.43
C MET A 294 -4.88 -13.75 8.67
N LEU A 295 -6.01 -14.45 8.68
CA LEU A 295 -7.25 -13.92 8.10
C LEU A 295 -7.79 -12.74 8.91
N TYR A 296 -7.72 -12.80 10.23
CA TYR A 296 -8.06 -11.66 11.08
C TYR A 296 -7.10 -10.49 10.85
N LEU A 297 -5.80 -10.77 10.71
CA LEU A 297 -4.79 -9.75 10.40
C LEU A 297 -5.11 -9.01 9.09
N ILE A 298 -5.38 -9.76 8.00
CA ILE A 298 -5.78 -9.18 6.71
C ILE A 298 -7.08 -8.39 6.83
N ALA A 299 -8.09 -8.91 7.54
CA ALA A 299 -9.38 -8.26 7.67
C ALA A 299 -9.24 -6.90 8.40
N ILE A 300 -8.56 -6.89 9.54
CA ILE A 300 -8.30 -5.66 10.30
C ILE A 300 -7.48 -4.69 9.46
N GLY A 301 -6.41 -5.16 8.83
CA GLY A 301 -5.56 -4.32 7.98
C GLY A 301 -6.32 -3.70 6.81
N THR A 302 -7.21 -4.46 6.17
CA THR A 302 -8.03 -3.97 5.05
C THR A 302 -9.04 -2.92 5.51
N ILE A 303 -9.65 -3.09 6.70
CA ILE A 303 -10.56 -2.08 7.28
C ILE A 303 -9.81 -0.77 7.55
N LEU A 304 -8.62 -0.83 8.15
CA LEU A 304 -7.81 0.36 8.43
C LEU A 304 -7.45 1.12 7.14
N ILE A 305 -7.05 0.40 6.09
CA ILE A 305 -6.76 1.00 4.78
C ILE A 305 -8.01 1.64 4.18
N ILE A 306 -9.18 0.99 4.25
CA ILE A 306 -10.42 1.55 3.70
C ILE A 306 -10.82 2.84 4.42
N VAL A 307 -10.79 2.86 5.77
CA VAL A 307 -11.17 4.05 6.54
C VAL A 307 -10.27 5.23 6.18
N ARG A 308 -8.95 5.01 6.10
CA ARG A 308 -8.00 6.02 5.61
C ARG A 308 -8.32 6.45 4.19
N SER A 309 -8.49 5.51 3.26
CA SER A 309 -8.73 5.84 1.84
C SER A 309 -10.02 6.64 1.64
N VAL A 310 -11.05 6.39 2.45
CA VAL A 310 -12.28 7.21 2.46
C VAL A 310 -11.99 8.61 2.99
N TYR A 311 -11.31 8.74 4.13
CA TYR A 311 -10.91 10.04 4.67
C TYR A 311 -10.11 10.85 3.65
N ARG A 312 -9.09 10.24 3.04
CA ARG A 312 -8.21 10.88 2.07
C ARG A 312 -8.94 11.27 0.79
N SER A 313 -9.90 10.47 0.34
CA SER A 313 -10.73 10.82 -0.81
C SER A 313 -11.59 12.05 -0.50
N ILE A 314 -12.18 12.13 0.70
CA ILE A 314 -13.00 13.27 1.11
C ILE A 314 -12.12 14.52 1.25
N GLU A 315 -11.00 14.42 1.95
CA GLU A 315 -10.04 15.51 2.16
C GLU A 315 -9.57 16.12 0.82
N LEU A 316 -9.20 15.28 -0.15
CA LEU A 316 -8.71 15.74 -1.45
C LEU A 316 -9.83 16.18 -2.42
N LEU A 317 -11.08 15.82 -2.16
CA LEU A 317 -12.25 16.31 -2.90
C LEU A 317 -12.72 17.67 -2.38
N ASP A 318 -12.56 17.94 -1.09
CA ASP A 318 -12.92 19.21 -0.44
C ASP A 318 -11.93 20.34 -0.79
N GLY A 319 -10.79 19.98 -1.40
CA GLY A 319 -9.76 20.92 -1.85
C GLY A 319 -8.95 21.50 -0.70
N TRP A 320 -8.07 22.45 -1.02
CA TRP A 320 -7.12 23.04 -0.06
C TRP A 320 -7.77 23.94 1.01
N THR A 321 -9.02 24.36 0.79
CA THR A 321 -9.79 25.23 1.70
C THR A 321 -10.90 24.49 2.45
N GLY A 322 -11.03 23.17 2.25
CA GLY A 322 -12.06 22.36 2.90
C GLY A 322 -11.91 22.31 4.43
N GLU A 323 -13.03 22.33 5.16
CA GLU A 323 -13.05 22.28 6.63
C GLU A 323 -12.34 21.03 7.19
N ILE A 324 -12.29 19.95 6.40
CA ILE A 324 -11.67 18.68 6.76
C ILE A 324 -10.14 18.73 6.58
N ALA A 325 -9.65 19.45 5.56
CA ALA A 325 -8.22 19.61 5.31
C ALA A 325 -7.54 20.49 6.38
N ILE A 326 -8.29 21.47 6.91
CA ILE A 326 -7.80 22.41 7.93
C ILE A 326 -7.80 21.78 9.34
N ASN A 327 -8.54 20.68 9.55
CA ASN A 327 -8.69 20.05 10.86
C ASN A 327 -7.55 19.05 11.15
N GLU A 328 -6.45 19.54 11.73
CA GLU A 328 -5.28 18.72 12.11
C GLU A 328 -5.61 17.46 12.94
N PRO A 329 -6.47 17.51 13.98
CA PRO A 329 -6.86 16.30 14.71
C PRO A 329 -7.45 15.17 13.85
N LEU A 330 -8.24 15.50 12.82
CA LEU A 330 -8.81 14.49 11.92
C LEU A 330 -7.71 13.82 11.10
N PHE A 331 -6.76 14.61 10.57
CA PHE A 331 -5.60 14.10 9.86
C PHE A 331 -4.75 13.19 10.75
N LEU A 332 -4.46 13.59 11.98
CA LEU A 332 -3.68 12.77 12.92
C LEU A 332 -4.40 11.47 13.31
N GLY A 333 -5.72 11.51 13.48
CA GLY A 333 -6.52 10.34 13.89
C GLY A 333 -6.81 9.37 12.76
N LEU A 334 -7.32 9.87 11.63
CA LEU A 334 -7.84 9.05 10.53
C LEU A 334 -6.78 8.73 9.47
N ASP A 335 -5.66 9.45 9.45
CA ASP A 335 -4.56 9.16 8.54
C ASP A 335 -3.38 8.53 9.30
N ALA A 336 -2.76 9.29 10.21
CA ALA A 336 -1.52 8.90 10.89
C ALA A 336 -1.71 7.67 11.78
N PHE A 337 -2.66 7.76 12.72
CA PHE A 337 -2.86 6.73 13.73
C PHE A 337 -3.32 5.40 13.12
N LEU A 338 -4.18 5.42 12.09
CA LEU A 338 -4.64 4.19 11.43
C LEU A 338 -3.49 3.43 10.75
N MET A 339 -2.56 4.13 10.09
CA MET A 339 -1.41 3.47 9.44
C MET A 339 -0.33 3.07 10.44
N ALA A 340 -0.13 3.85 11.51
CA ALA A 340 0.71 3.42 12.62
C ALA A 340 0.15 2.13 13.24
N LEU A 341 -1.16 2.09 13.52
CA LEU A 341 -1.82 0.90 14.05
C LEU A 341 -1.64 -0.30 13.10
N PHE A 342 -1.83 -0.11 11.79
CA PHE A 342 -1.60 -1.15 10.78
C PHE A 342 -0.20 -1.74 10.90
N ILE A 343 0.85 -0.92 10.80
CA ILE A 343 2.22 -1.42 10.71
C ILE A 343 2.70 -2.07 12.01
N TYR A 344 2.23 -1.58 13.16
CA TYR A 344 2.54 -2.17 14.46
C TYR A 344 1.83 -3.51 14.66
N ILE A 345 0.56 -3.64 14.24
CA ILE A 345 -0.13 -4.94 14.28
C ILE A 345 0.62 -5.95 13.39
N TYR A 346 1.07 -5.54 12.21
CA TYR A 346 1.84 -6.41 11.30
C TYR A 346 3.24 -6.76 11.81
N SER A 347 3.85 -5.91 12.63
CA SER A 347 5.13 -6.20 13.30
C SER A 347 4.95 -7.22 14.43
N VAL A 348 3.93 -7.02 15.29
CA VAL A 348 3.62 -7.96 16.38
C VAL A 348 3.20 -9.33 15.84
N VAL A 349 2.36 -9.35 14.79
CA VAL A 349 1.86 -10.58 14.17
C VAL A 349 2.57 -10.80 12.84
N PHE A 350 3.90 -10.92 12.88
CA PHE A 350 4.72 -10.99 11.67
C PHE A 350 4.41 -12.24 10.83
N PRO A 351 3.99 -12.09 9.55
CA PRO A 351 3.64 -13.22 8.70
C PRO A 351 4.77 -14.25 8.50
N GLY A 352 6.03 -13.78 8.44
CA GLY A 352 7.19 -14.67 8.28
C GLY A 352 7.48 -15.53 9.51
N ALA A 353 7.09 -15.07 10.71
CA ALA A 353 7.24 -15.83 11.94
C ALA A 353 6.21 -16.97 12.01
N ILE A 354 4.99 -16.71 11.54
CA ILE A 354 3.86 -17.65 11.64
C ILE A 354 3.94 -18.77 10.61
N PHE A 355 4.39 -18.47 9.39
CA PHE A 355 4.48 -19.45 8.32
C PHE A 355 5.82 -20.19 8.23
N GLY A 356 6.84 -19.71 8.94
CA GLY A 356 8.18 -20.27 8.92
C GLY A 356 8.84 -20.20 7.54
N LYS A 357 10.11 -20.61 7.47
CA LYS A 357 10.94 -20.62 6.24
C LYS A 357 10.43 -21.57 5.13
N ARG A 358 9.27 -22.22 5.28
CA ARG A 358 8.81 -23.30 4.38
C ARG A 358 7.76 -22.88 3.36
N MET A 359 7.24 -21.64 3.43
CA MET A 359 6.40 -21.05 2.37
C MET A 359 7.13 -19.99 1.53
N PHE A 360 8.43 -19.79 1.77
CA PHE A 360 9.23 -18.71 1.19
C PHE A 360 10.61 -19.20 0.79
#